data_AF-A0A1T4ZZV1-F1
#
_entry.id   AF-A0A1T4ZZV1-F1
#
_cell.length_a   1.000
_cell.length_b   1.000
_cell.length_c   1.000
_cell.angle_alpha   90.00
_cell.angle_beta   90.00
_cell.angle_gamma   90.00
#
_symmetry.space_group_name_H-M   'P 1'
#
loop_
_entity.id
_entity.type
_entity.pdbx_description
1 polymer ?
#
loop_
_entity_poly.entity_id
_entity_poly.type
_entity_poly.pdbx_seq_one_letter_code
_entity_poly.pdbx_strand_id
1 'polypeptide(L)' 'MERSLLQRVNAFLNESGMPPSTFGRAAVRDPRFVSDLRRGRVPGRKTLARVENFMSKWRADRSAGLDEGAGSRHGGAVRQ' A
#
# COMPACT_ATOMS: atom_id res chain seq x y z
N MET A 1 8.71 20.15 5.91
CA MET A 1 8.77 19.30 4.70
C MET A 1 7.48 18.50 4.61
N GLU A 2 6.71 18.70 3.53
CA GLU A 2 5.37 18.13 3.38
C GLU A 2 5.39 16.60 3.33
N ARG A 3 4.64 15.95 4.22
CA ARG A 3 4.50 14.47 4.24
C ARG A 3 3.59 14.04 3.09
N SER A 4 4.17 13.91 1.89
CA SER A 4 3.48 13.44 0.68
C SER A 4 2.84 12.06 0.89
N LEU A 5 1.75 11.76 0.17
CA LEU A 5 1.05 10.47 0.26
C LEU A 5 1.99 9.28 0.07
N LEU A 6 2.99 9.42 -0.82
CA LEU A 6 4.02 8.42 -1.06
C LEU A 6 4.78 8.04 0.23
N GLN A 7 5.11 9.00 1.10
CA GLN A 7 5.79 8.73 2.38
C GLN A 7 4.90 7.90 3.31
N ARG A 8 3.60 8.22 3.39
CA ARG A 8 2.64 7.45 4.21
C ARG A 8 2.49 6.03 3.71
N VAL A 9 2.38 5.87 2.39
CA VAL A 9 2.33 4.53 1.76
C VAL A 9 3.62 3.78 2.01
N ASN A 10 4.79 4.41 1.85
CA ASN A 10 6.08 3.75 2.07
C ASN A 10 6.25 3.29 3.52
N ALA A 11 5.88 4.12 4.50
CA ALA A 11 5.88 3.75 5.91
C ALA A 11 4.94 2.55 6.18
N PHE A 12 3.75 2.55 5.58
CA PHE A 12 2.80 1.44 5.69
C PHE A 12 3.36 0.14 5.06
N LEU A 13 4.01 0.22 3.90
CA LEU A 13 4.64 -0.95 3.27
C LEU A 13 5.76 -1.52 4.15
N ASN A 14 6.53 -0.66 4.82
CA ASN A 14 7.57 -1.09 5.75
C ASN A 14 7.00 -1.72 7.04
N GLU A 15 5.90 -1.17 7.56
CA GLU A 15 5.22 -1.69 8.77
C GLU A 15 4.48 -3.01 8.52
N SER A 16 3.85 -3.13 7.35
CA SER A 16 3.12 -4.34 6.94
C SER A 16 4.00 -5.42 6.32
N GLY A 17 5.20 -5.07 5.83
CA GLY A 17 6.04 -5.97 5.01
C GLY A 17 5.42 -6.32 3.66
N MET A 18 4.33 -5.66 3.26
CA MET A 18 3.59 -5.98 2.04
C MET A 18 4.27 -5.36 0.81
N PRO A 19 4.40 -6.09 -0.32
CA PRO A 19 4.96 -5.52 -1.53
C PRO A 19 4.02 -4.47 -2.16
N PRO A 20 4.56 -3.44 -2.83
CA PRO A 20 3.79 -2.32 -3.37
C PRO A 20 2.72 -2.74 -4.38
N SER A 21 2.97 -3.79 -5.16
CA SER A 21 2.01 -4.33 -6.12
C SER A 21 0.82 -5.02 -5.45
N THR A 22 1.06 -5.70 -4.33
CA THR A 22 -0.03 -6.32 -3.53
C THR A 22 -0.85 -5.24 -2.84
N PHE A 23 -0.20 -4.22 -2.28
CA PHE A 23 -0.90 -3.08 -1.69
C PHE A 23 -1.82 -2.40 -2.70
N GLY A 24 -1.32 -2.10 -3.90
CA GLY A 24 -2.14 -1.49 -4.94
C GLY A 24 -3.33 -2.36 -5.34
N ARG A 25 -3.11 -3.68 -5.48
CA ARG A 25 -4.19 -4.64 -5.77
C ARG A 25 -5.22 -4.74 -4.63
N ALA A 26 -4.79 -4.70 -3.38
CA ALA A 26 -5.66 -4.80 -2.21
C ALA A 26 -6.44 -3.51 -1.93
N ALA A 27 -5.77 -2.35 -1.96
CA ALA A 27 -6.37 -1.06 -1.63
C ALA A 27 -7.24 -0.50 -2.76
N VAL A 28 -6.74 -0.56 -4.01
CA VAL A 28 -7.35 0.16 -5.15
C VAL A 28 -7.63 -0.71 -6.36
N ARG A 29 -7.36 -2.03 -6.29
CA ARG A 29 -7.42 -2.99 -7.41
C ARG A 29 -6.49 -2.65 -8.57
N ASP A 30 -5.41 -1.91 -8.30
CA ASP A 30 -4.43 -1.51 -9.30
C ASP A 30 -3.00 -1.80 -8.80
N PRO A 31 -2.28 -2.78 -9.36
CA PRO A 31 -0.94 -3.14 -8.89
C PRO A 31 0.15 -2.12 -9.27
N ARG A 32 -0.14 -1.16 -10.16
CA ARG A 32 0.80 -0.13 -10.60
C ARG A 32 0.72 1.14 -9.75
N PHE A 33 -0.27 1.24 -8.88
CA PHE A 33 -0.58 2.42 -8.09
C PHE A 33 0.61 3.04 -7.38
N VAL A 34 1.43 2.24 -6.70
CA VAL A 34 2.60 2.73 -5.97
C VAL A 34 3.73 3.17 -6.91
N SER A 35 3.92 2.46 -8.02
CA SER A 35 4.90 2.82 -9.05
C SER A 35 4.54 4.13 -9.73
N ASP A 36 3.25 4.33 -10.01
CA ASP A 36 2.71 5.58 -10.52
C ASP A 36 2.86 6.73 -9.52
N LEU A 37 2.58 6.49 -8.23
CA LEU A 37 2.83 7.46 -7.16
C LEU A 37 4.31 7.85 -7.06
N ARG A 38 5.24 6.89 -7.21
CA ARG A 38 6.69 7.16 -7.30
C ARG A 38 7.06 7.98 -8.53
N ARG A 39 6.33 7.84 -9.62
CA ARG A 39 6.49 8.63 -10.85
C ARG A 39 5.85 10.02 -10.76
N GLY A 40 5.22 10.38 -9.64
CA GLY A 40 4.59 11.68 -9.45
C GLY A 40 3.11 11.74 -9.84
N ARG A 41 2.45 10.59 -10.06
CA ARG A 41 1.00 10.55 -10.29
C ARG A 41 0.26 11.10 -9.07
N VAL A 42 -0.67 12.01 -9.31
CA VAL A 42 -1.57 12.53 -8.30
C VAL A 42 -2.85 11.69 -8.28
N PRO A 43 -3.10 10.86 -7.26
CA PRO A 43 -4.34 10.12 -7.15
C PRO A 43 -5.52 11.05 -6.95
N GLY A 44 -6.63 10.76 -7.63
CA GLY A 44 -7.89 11.46 -7.39
C GLY A 44 -8.48 11.15 -6.00
N ARG A 45 -9.44 11.98 -5.57
CA ARG A 45 -10.12 11.84 -4.26
C ARG A 45 -10.69 10.44 -3.98
N LYS A 46 -11.23 9.76 -5.00
CA LYS A 46 -11.75 8.39 -4.87
C LYS A 46 -10.66 7.39 -4.48
N THR A 47 -9.47 7.54 -5.06
CA THR A 47 -8.34 6.66 -4.80
C THR A 47 -7.75 6.92 -3.43
N LEU A 48 -7.64 8.20 -3.04
CA LEU A 48 -7.24 8.60 -1.69
C LEU A 48 -8.15 7.98 -0.63
N ALA A 49 -9.47 8.11 -0.78
CA ALA A 49 -10.44 7.56 0.16
C ALA A 49 -10.31 6.02 0.31
N ARG A 50 -10.09 5.29 -0.79
CA ARG A 50 -9.86 3.84 -0.74
C ARG A 50 -8.57 3.48 0.00
N VAL A 51 -7.48 4.20 -0.29
CA VAL A 51 -6.17 4.00 0.33
C VAL A 51 -6.25 4.27 1.83
N GLU A 52 -6.86 5.38 2.24
CA GLU A 52 -7.06 5.70 3.65
C GLU A 52 -7.94 4.68 4.36
N ASN A 53 -9.06 4.27 3.74
CA ASN A 53 -9.94 3.24 4.30
C ASN A 53 -9.22 1.91 4.46
N PHE A 54 -8.38 1.51 3.50
CA PHE A 54 -7.58 0.29 3.57
C PHE A 54 -6.56 0.37 4.71
N MET A 55 -5.79 1.45 4.81
CA MET A 55 -4.78 1.62 5.87
C MET A 55 -5.43 1.67 7.27
N SER A 56 -6.57 2.37 7.40
CA SER A 56 -7.33 2.42 8.65
C SER A 56 -7.83 1.04 9.06
N LYS A 57 -8.44 0.31 8.11
CA LYS A 57 -8.94 -1.04 8.35
C LYS A 57 -7.83 -2.02 8.70
N TRP A 58 -6.69 -1.99 8.00
CA TRP A 58 -5.55 -2.85 8.30
C TRP A 58 -4.95 -2.58 9.68
N ARG A 59 -4.84 -1.31 10.10
CA ARG A 59 -4.37 -0.96 11.44
C ARG A 59 -5.35 -1.40 12.53
N ALA A 60 -6.65 -1.24 12.29
CA ALA A 60 -7.68 -1.71 13.21
C ALA A 60 -7.63 -3.24 13.36
N ASP A 61 -7.52 -3.96 12.24
CA ASP A 61 -7.41 -5.42 12.20
C ASP A 61 -6.15 -5.95 12.90
N ARG A 62 -4.99 -5.31 12.65
CA ARG A 62 -3.73 -5.61 13.34
C ARG A 62 -3.82 -5.32 14.85
N SER A 63 -4.48 -4.24 15.25
CA SER A 63 -4.71 -3.95 16.67
C SER A 63 -5.69 -4.93 17.34
N ALA A 64 -6.57 -5.54 16.55
CA ALA A 64 -7.52 -6.57 16.99
C ALA A 64 -6.91 -7.98 16.98
N GLY A 65 -5.69 -8.17 16.47
CA GLY A 65 -4.94 -9.43 16.53
C GLY A 65 -5.34 -10.48 15.49
N LEU A 66 -5.97 -10.09 14.37
CA LEU A 66 -6.41 -11.00 13.30
C LEU A 66 -5.41 -11.07 12.13
N ASP A 67 -4.12 -11.34 12.40
CA ASP A 67 -3.12 -11.47 11.33
C ASP A 67 -3.20 -12.86 10.64
N GLU A 68 -4.20 -13.03 9.76
CA GLU A 68 -4.20 -14.11 8.78
C GLU A 68 -3.34 -13.69 7.58
N GLY A 69 -2.11 -14.18 7.56
CA GLY A 69 -1.03 -13.84 6.64
C GLY A 69 -1.41 -13.74 5.16
N ALA A 70 -1.70 -12.52 4.70
CA ALA A 70 -1.89 -12.20 3.30
C ALA A 70 -0.54 -11.87 2.63
N GLY A 71 0.29 -12.90 2.39
CA GLY A 71 1.57 -12.65 1.69
C GLY A 71 2.47 -13.83 1.39
N SER A 72 1.97 -15.07 1.34
CA SER A 72 2.80 -16.18 0.85
C SER A 72 2.83 -16.25 -0.68
N ARG A 73 4.06 -16.21 -1.22
CA ARG A 73 4.54 -16.67 -2.55
C ARG A 73 4.48 -15.66 -3.70
N HIS A 74 5.60 -15.62 -4.46
CA HIS A 74 6.00 -14.80 -5.62
C HIS A 74 6.83 -13.56 -5.24
N GLY A 75 8.13 -13.47 -5.51
CA GLY A 75 8.90 -14.01 -6.64
C GLY A 75 9.01 -12.93 -7.72
N GLY A 76 10.12 -12.20 -7.74
CA GLY A 76 10.36 -11.13 -8.70
C GLY A 76 11.64 -10.37 -8.41
N ALA A 77 12.78 -11.03 -8.59
CA ALA A 77 14.03 -10.34 -8.89
C ALA A 77 13.83 -9.51 -10.17
N VAL A 78 14.22 -8.22 -10.19
CA VAL A 78 15.04 -7.57 -11.24
C VAL A 78 15.29 -6.09 -10.90
N ARG A 79 16.59 -5.78 -10.68
CA ARG A 79 17.36 -4.58 -11.10
C ARG A 79 16.92 -3.19 -10.54
N GLN A 80 17.83 -2.34 -10.08
CA GLN A 80 19.08 -1.90 -10.74
C GLN A 80 20.28 -1.89 -9.80
#